data_AF-A0A7V0S3I0-F1
#
_entry.id   AF-A0A7V0S3I0-F1
#
_cell.length_a   1.000
_cell.length_b   1.000
_cell.length_c   1.000
_cell.angle_alpha   90.00
_cell.angle_beta   90.00
_cell.angle_gamma   90.00
#
_symmetry.space_group_name_H-M   'P 1'
#
loop_
_entity.id
_entity.type
_entity.pdbx_description
1 polymer ?
#
loop_
_entity_poly.entity_id
_entity_poly.type
_entity_poly.pdbx_seq_one_letter_code
_entity_poly.pdbx_strand_id
1 'polypeptide(L)'
;MQKVLPILLLALFQFACSSMPRLIWRENDVLPVRPESAATILIASRQSAFKAAVIETVAVNYQTTNIAVKIVGLEALESENPADYQAVVLINTCMAWKMDPAVEFFLKQYPAAGNIIILTTSGDGDWLPKNRNGQYDAISAASEMADVEKTAAKIIQKIDVKIK
;
A
#
# COMPACT_ATOMS: atom_id res chain seq x y z
N MET A 1 20.30 -52.34 27.34
CA MET A 1 18.99 -51.97 26.74
C MET A 1 18.78 -50.48 26.93
N GLN A 2 19.03 -49.72 25.86
CA GLN A 2 19.26 -48.29 25.87
C GLN A 2 17.95 -47.55 25.59
N LYS A 3 17.36 -46.92 26.61
CA LYS A 3 16.16 -46.07 26.49
C LYS A 3 16.60 -44.65 26.17
N VAL A 4 16.70 -44.31 24.88
CA VAL A 4 16.85 -42.91 24.44
C VAL A 4 16.02 -42.71 23.18
N LEU A 5 14.70 -42.72 23.34
CA LEU A 5 13.77 -42.32 22.28
C LEU A 5 12.48 -41.88 22.99
N PRO A 6 12.37 -40.61 23.39
CA PRO A 6 11.46 -39.72 22.66
C PRO A 6 11.81 -38.23 22.86
N ILE A 7 12.79 -37.68 22.13
CA ILE A 7 12.99 -36.22 22.12
C ILE A 7 13.00 -35.66 20.69
N LEU A 8 13.14 -36.51 19.67
CA LEU A 8 13.25 -36.04 18.29
C LEU A 8 11.91 -35.68 17.61
N LEU A 9 10.75 -35.93 18.24
CA LEU A 9 9.44 -35.66 17.62
C LEU A 9 8.78 -34.34 18.05
N LEU A 10 9.30 -33.63 19.06
CA LEU A 10 8.70 -32.38 19.55
C LEU A 10 9.35 -31.11 19.00
N ALA A 11 10.41 -31.22 18.20
CA ALA A 11 11.16 -30.07 17.66
C ALA A 11 10.66 -29.59 16.28
N LEU A 12 9.67 -30.25 15.67
CA LEU A 12 9.18 -29.91 14.32
C LEU A 12 7.86 -29.11 14.31
N PHE A 13 7.29 -28.75 15.46
CA PHE A 13 6.00 -28.04 15.53
C PHE A 13 6.10 -26.55 15.90
N GLN A 14 7.31 -26.03 16.13
CA GLN A 14 7.52 -24.63 16.57
C GLN A 14 8.06 -23.71 15.44
N PHE A 15 8.28 -24.23 14.24
CA PHE A 15 8.73 -23.45 13.06
C PHE A 15 7.64 -23.25 12.00
N ALA A 16 6.37 -23.38 12.37
CA ALA A 16 5.23 -23.22 11.45
C ALA A 16 4.61 -21.80 11.46
N CYS A 17 5.26 -20.80 12.06
CA CYS A 17 4.66 -19.46 12.18
C CYS A 17 5.68 -18.32 12.09
N SER A 18 6.45 -18.23 10.99
CA SER A 18 7.10 -16.96 10.58
C SER A 18 7.71 -16.96 9.17
N SER A 19 7.81 -18.11 8.50
CA SER A 19 8.52 -18.20 7.22
C SER A 19 7.82 -19.08 6.20
N MET A 20 6.51 -18.88 5.98
CA MET A 20 5.94 -19.30 4.71
C MET A 20 6.49 -18.39 3.61
N PRO A 21 6.92 -18.93 2.45
CA PRO A 21 7.34 -18.11 1.33
C PRO A 21 6.19 -17.17 0.93
N ARG A 22 6.41 -15.86 1.00
CA ARG A 22 5.46 -14.82 0.52
C ARG A 22 5.12 -14.91 -0.98
N LEU A 23 5.57 -15.97 -1.66
CA LEU A 23 5.38 -16.23 -3.09
C LEU A 23 3.96 -16.70 -3.45
N ILE A 24 3.15 -17.17 -2.49
CA ILE A 24 1.87 -17.84 -2.79
C ILE A 24 0.64 -17.01 -2.36
N TRP A 25 0.79 -16.00 -1.50
CA TRP A 25 -0.36 -15.29 -0.95
C TRP A 25 -0.51 -13.87 -1.54
N ARG A 26 -1.55 -13.68 -2.37
CA ARG A 26 -1.99 -12.36 -2.84
C ARG A 26 -2.78 -11.69 -1.71
N GLU A 27 -2.42 -10.48 -1.33
CA GLU A 27 -3.21 -9.70 -0.38
C GLU A 27 -4.58 -9.37 -1.01
N ASN A 28 -5.64 -9.43 -0.19
CA ASN A 28 -6.97 -9.01 -0.63
C ASN A 28 -7.02 -7.49 -0.83
N ASP A 29 -8.00 -7.01 -1.59
CA ASP A 29 -8.25 -5.59 -1.74
C ASP A 29 -8.96 -4.96 -0.53
N VAL A 30 -8.76 -3.66 -0.33
CA VAL A 30 -9.60 -2.89 0.61
C VAL A 30 -11.03 -2.81 0.09
N LEU A 31 -11.99 -2.67 1.00
CA LEU A 31 -13.38 -2.43 0.63
C LEU A 31 -13.51 -1.03 0.00
N PRO A 32 -14.24 -0.89 -1.12
CA PRO A 32 -14.34 0.38 -1.80
C PRO A 32 -15.20 1.39 -1.02
N VAL A 33 -14.76 2.65 -0.99
CA VAL A 33 -15.53 3.80 -0.50
C VAL A 33 -15.69 4.78 -1.65
N ARG A 34 -16.94 5.04 -2.03
CA ARG A 34 -17.27 6.00 -3.10
C ARG A 34 -17.81 7.29 -2.47
N PRO A 35 -17.25 8.46 -2.80
CA PRO A 35 -17.81 9.72 -2.36
C PRO A 35 -19.11 10.02 -3.13
N GLU A 36 -19.96 10.86 -2.53
CA GLU A 36 -21.22 11.32 -3.15
C GLU A 36 -20.99 12.35 -4.27
N SER A 37 -19.83 13.00 -4.27
CA SER A 37 -19.39 13.99 -5.28
C SER A 37 -18.20 13.48 -6.09
N ALA A 38 -17.83 14.22 -7.14
CA ALA A 38 -16.66 13.90 -7.95
C ALA A 38 -15.39 13.88 -7.08
N ALA A 39 -14.72 12.73 -7.06
CA ALA A 39 -13.55 12.50 -6.24
C ALA A 39 -12.36 13.35 -6.71
N THR A 40 -11.70 14.01 -5.76
CA THR A 40 -10.46 14.77 -6.00
C THR A 40 -9.23 13.91 -5.79
N ILE A 41 -9.30 12.96 -4.84
CA ILE A 41 -8.21 12.04 -4.49
C ILE A 41 -8.68 10.61 -4.75
N LEU A 42 -7.84 9.82 -5.40
CA LEU A 42 -7.96 8.36 -5.45
C LEU A 42 -6.95 7.72 -4.50
N ILE A 43 -7.40 6.79 -3.67
CA ILE A 43 -6.53 5.91 -2.87
C ILE A 43 -6.82 4.47 -3.24
N ALA A 44 -5.83 3.76 -3.76
CA ALA A 44 -5.93 2.35 -4.10
C ALA A 44 -5.00 1.53 -3.21
N SER A 45 -5.51 0.46 -2.57
CA SER A 45 -4.73 -0.30 -1.60
C SER A 45 -5.12 -1.78 -1.53
N ARG A 46 -4.15 -2.60 -1.10
CA ARG A 46 -4.41 -3.92 -0.51
C ARG A 46 -4.79 -3.81 0.97
N GLN A 47 -5.41 -4.85 1.51
CA GLN A 47 -5.87 -4.94 2.88
C GLN A 47 -4.71 -5.27 3.84
N SER A 48 -4.55 -4.43 4.86
CA SER A 48 -3.81 -4.75 6.10
C SER A 48 -4.22 -3.75 7.18
N ALA A 49 -4.04 -4.10 8.46
CA ALA A 49 -4.38 -3.20 9.56
C ALA A 49 -3.63 -1.86 9.47
N PHE A 50 -2.32 -1.90 9.18
CA PHE A 50 -1.50 -0.70 9.00
C PHE A 50 -1.99 0.18 7.84
N LYS A 51 -2.19 -0.39 6.65
CA LYS A 51 -2.65 0.38 5.47
C LYS A 51 -4.05 0.95 5.69
N ALA A 52 -4.95 0.19 6.31
CA ALA A 52 -6.28 0.67 6.63
C ALA A 52 -6.24 1.89 7.58
N ALA A 53 -5.42 1.83 8.63
CA ALA A 53 -5.24 2.95 9.55
C ALA A 53 -4.61 4.17 8.85
N VAL A 54 -3.60 3.97 7.99
CA VAL A 54 -3.04 5.07 7.18
C VAL A 54 -4.09 5.70 6.26
N ILE A 55 -4.90 4.88 5.57
CA ILE A 55 -5.98 5.37 4.70
C ILE A 55 -7.00 6.17 5.51
N GLU A 56 -7.39 5.67 6.68
CA GLU A 56 -8.34 6.33 7.57
C GLU A 56 -7.80 7.69 8.03
N THR A 57 -6.57 7.75 8.54
CA THR A 57 -5.94 9.03 8.95
C THR A 57 -5.87 10.02 7.79
N VAL A 58 -5.50 9.58 6.57
CA VAL A 58 -5.49 10.43 5.38
C VAL A 58 -6.91 10.90 5.02
N ALA A 59 -7.90 10.01 5.03
CA ALA A 59 -9.27 10.36 4.70
C ALA A 59 -9.87 11.35 5.70
N VAL A 60 -9.66 11.14 7.01
CA VAL A 60 -10.10 12.03 8.09
C VAL A 60 -9.53 13.44 7.93
N ASN A 61 -8.27 13.56 7.52
CA ASN A 61 -7.65 14.88 7.25
C ASN A 61 -8.44 15.72 6.23
N TYR A 62 -9.10 15.09 5.26
CA TYR A 62 -9.85 15.79 4.21
C TYR A 62 -11.37 15.82 4.45
N GLN A 63 -11.91 15.16 5.49
CA GLN A 63 -13.36 15.12 5.74
C GLN A 63 -14.03 16.49 5.93
N THR A 64 -13.32 17.46 6.50
CA THR A 64 -13.84 18.82 6.75
C THR A 64 -13.58 19.79 5.59
N THR A 65 -12.92 19.30 4.53
CA THR A 65 -12.60 20.07 3.32
C THR A 65 -13.55 19.69 2.19
N ASN A 66 -13.63 20.50 1.13
CA ASN A 66 -14.39 20.15 -0.07
C ASN A 66 -13.65 19.14 -0.99
N ILE A 67 -12.74 18.34 -0.42
CA ILE A 67 -11.91 17.39 -1.14
C ILE A 67 -12.49 15.98 -0.91
N ALA A 68 -13.09 15.43 -1.96
CA ALA A 68 -13.65 14.10 -1.92
C ALA A 68 -12.57 13.02 -2.13
N VAL A 69 -12.53 12.01 -1.25
CA VAL A 69 -11.61 10.88 -1.30
C VAL A 69 -12.36 9.63 -1.76
N LYS A 70 -11.90 9.00 -2.84
CA LYS A 70 -12.36 7.69 -3.30
C LYS A 70 -11.34 6.63 -2.91
N ILE A 71 -11.81 5.55 -2.28
CA ILE A 71 -10.97 4.41 -1.88
C ILE A 71 -11.38 3.21 -2.71
N VAL A 72 -10.40 2.51 -3.30
CA VAL A 72 -10.61 1.30 -4.09
C VAL A 72 -9.55 0.25 -3.78
N GLY A 73 -9.84 -1.00 -4.17
CA GLY A 73 -8.84 -2.05 -4.27
C GLY A 73 -7.84 -1.80 -5.41
N LEU A 74 -6.65 -2.42 -5.37
CA LEU A 74 -5.69 -2.28 -6.47
C LEU A 74 -6.16 -2.94 -7.76
N GLU A 75 -7.02 -3.96 -7.74
CA GLU A 75 -7.57 -4.53 -8.99
C GLU A 75 -8.43 -3.52 -9.75
N ALA A 76 -9.13 -2.64 -9.03
CA ALA A 76 -10.03 -1.66 -9.64
C ALA A 76 -9.29 -0.60 -10.47
N LEU A 77 -7.97 -0.47 -10.32
CA LEU A 77 -7.14 0.47 -11.07
C LEU A 77 -7.26 0.30 -12.60
N GLU A 78 -7.61 -0.89 -13.09
CA GLU A 78 -7.84 -1.12 -14.53
C GLU A 78 -8.95 -0.24 -15.13
N SER A 79 -9.86 0.23 -14.28
CA SER A 79 -11.02 1.06 -14.64
C SER A 79 -10.86 2.54 -14.28
N GLU A 80 -9.72 2.93 -13.71
CA GLU A 80 -9.46 4.29 -13.24
C GLU A 80 -8.51 5.02 -14.18
N ASN A 81 -8.75 6.31 -14.42
CA ASN A 81 -7.82 7.16 -15.14
C ASN A 81 -7.20 8.18 -14.17
N PRO A 82 -5.87 8.25 -14.01
CA PRO A 82 -5.26 9.19 -13.08
C PRO A 82 -5.53 10.66 -13.42
N ALA A 83 -5.87 10.98 -14.68
CA ALA A 83 -6.21 12.35 -15.08
C ALA A 83 -7.53 12.86 -14.48
N ASP A 84 -8.38 11.97 -13.99
CA ASP A 84 -9.66 12.33 -13.37
C ASP A 84 -9.50 12.82 -11.91
N TYR A 85 -8.28 12.73 -11.37
CA TYR A 85 -7.96 13.03 -9.98
C TYR A 85 -6.84 14.07 -9.89
N GLN A 86 -6.86 14.90 -8.84
CA GLN A 86 -5.74 15.79 -8.55
C GLN A 86 -4.57 15.04 -7.90
N ALA A 87 -4.84 13.97 -7.15
CA ALA A 87 -3.83 13.09 -6.57
C ALA A 87 -4.28 11.63 -6.60
N VAL A 88 -3.33 10.73 -6.87
CA VAL A 88 -3.54 9.28 -6.84
C VAL A 88 -2.53 8.63 -5.90
N VAL A 89 -3.00 7.98 -4.84
CA VAL A 89 -2.18 7.27 -3.86
C VAL A 89 -2.31 5.78 -4.08
N LEU A 90 -1.20 5.11 -4.36
CA LEU A 90 -1.12 3.66 -4.56
C LEU A 90 -0.38 3.04 -3.37
N ILE A 91 -1.05 2.20 -2.59
CA ILE A 91 -0.49 1.58 -1.39
C ILE A 91 -0.31 0.08 -1.63
N ASN A 92 0.94 -0.38 -1.65
CA ASN A 92 1.29 -1.76 -1.96
C ASN A 92 2.30 -2.35 -0.98
N THR A 93 2.52 -3.66 -1.07
CA THR A 93 3.61 -4.36 -0.37
C THR A 93 4.75 -4.66 -1.34
N CYS A 94 5.99 -4.49 -0.90
CA CYS A 94 7.15 -5.03 -1.58
C CYS A 94 7.19 -6.55 -1.37
N MET A 95 7.00 -7.30 -2.45
CA MET A 95 7.13 -8.77 -2.45
C MET A 95 8.19 -9.18 -3.45
N ALA A 96 9.14 -10.02 -3.01
CA ALA A 96 10.28 -10.45 -3.83
C ALA A 96 11.00 -9.28 -4.54
N TRP A 97 11.20 -8.17 -3.81
CA TRP A 97 11.86 -6.95 -4.31
C TRP A 97 11.15 -6.29 -5.50
N LYS A 98 9.83 -6.44 -5.58
CA LYS A 98 8.97 -5.88 -6.64
C LYS A 98 7.73 -5.19 -6.07
N MET A 99 7.16 -4.32 -6.88
CA MET A 99 5.85 -3.73 -6.59
C MET A 99 4.72 -4.74 -6.86
N ASP A 100 3.52 -4.38 -6.43
CA ASP A 100 2.32 -5.12 -6.82
C ASP A 100 2.13 -5.02 -8.35
N PRO A 101 1.84 -6.12 -9.07
CA PRO A 101 1.65 -6.10 -10.51
C PRO A 101 0.60 -5.11 -11.00
N ALA A 102 -0.48 -4.87 -10.24
CA ALA A 102 -1.51 -3.90 -10.61
C ALA A 102 -0.94 -2.46 -10.61
N VAL A 103 -0.07 -2.14 -9.64
CA VAL A 103 0.62 -0.84 -9.59
C VAL A 103 1.61 -0.72 -10.75
N GLU A 104 2.41 -1.76 -11.02
CA GLU A 104 3.35 -1.75 -12.15
C GLU A 104 2.63 -1.56 -13.49
N PHE A 105 1.50 -2.23 -13.67
CA PHE A 105 0.68 -2.11 -14.87
C PHE A 105 0.10 -0.69 -15.02
N PHE A 106 -0.47 -0.14 -13.96
CA PHE A 106 -1.05 1.21 -13.95
C PHE A 106 0.00 2.28 -14.31
N LEU A 107 1.20 2.20 -13.73
CA LEU A 107 2.32 3.12 -14.05
C LEU A 107 2.80 2.99 -15.49
N LYS A 108 2.79 1.77 -16.04
CA LYS A 108 3.16 1.53 -17.44
C LYS A 108 2.11 2.09 -18.40
N GLN A 109 0.83 2.03 -18.03
CA GLN A 109 -0.27 2.57 -18.82
C GLN A 109 -0.28 4.11 -18.82
N TYR A 110 0.11 4.73 -17.71
CA TYR A 110 0.08 6.19 -17.53
C TYR A 110 1.45 6.78 -17.24
N PRO A 111 2.43 6.71 -18.17
CA PRO A 111 3.80 7.04 -17.86
C PRO A 111 4.08 8.52 -17.62
N ALA A 112 3.14 9.40 -17.97
CA ALA A 112 3.24 10.85 -17.82
C ALA A 112 2.38 11.43 -16.66
N ALA A 113 1.75 10.58 -15.86
CA ALA A 113 0.89 11.02 -14.76
C ALA A 113 1.72 11.56 -13.58
N GLY A 114 1.86 12.88 -13.48
CA GLY A 114 2.67 13.57 -12.44
C GLY A 114 2.00 13.69 -11.05
N ASN A 115 0.80 13.13 -10.90
CA ASN A 115 -0.03 13.20 -9.69
C ASN A 115 0.00 11.89 -8.86
N ILE A 116 0.89 10.96 -9.18
CA ILE A 116 0.96 9.66 -8.51
C ILE A 116 1.90 9.70 -7.30
N ILE A 117 1.44 9.14 -6.20
CA ILE A 117 2.17 8.91 -4.95
C ILE A 117 2.10 7.40 -4.66
N ILE A 118 3.24 6.79 -4.37
CA ILE A 118 3.33 5.36 -4.04
C ILE A 118 3.81 5.21 -2.61
N LEU A 119 3.04 4.51 -1.79
CA LEU A 119 3.49 3.98 -0.51
C LEU A 119 3.77 2.49 -0.68
N THR A 120 5.03 2.09 -0.47
CA THR A 120 5.39 0.67 -0.44
C THR A 120 5.75 0.24 0.97
N THR A 121 5.02 -0.73 1.51
CA THR A 121 5.40 -1.38 2.77
C THR A 121 6.41 -2.49 2.52
N SER A 122 7.49 -2.53 3.30
CA SER A 122 8.50 -3.59 3.24
C SER A 122 8.85 -4.08 4.65
N GLY A 123 9.67 -5.12 4.78
CA GLY A 123 10.06 -5.66 6.09
C GLY A 123 10.73 -4.60 6.96
N ASP A 124 11.77 -3.95 6.43
CA ASP A 124 12.55 -2.93 7.16
C ASP A 124 12.08 -1.50 6.87
N GLY A 125 11.13 -1.32 5.93
CA GLY A 125 10.55 -0.02 5.62
C GLY A 125 11.45 0.93 4.84
N ASP A 126 12.49 0.42 4.20
CA ASP A 126 13.50 1.17 3.45
C ASP A 126 13.44 0.92 1.93
N TRP A 127 12.70 -0.10 1.49
CA TRP A 127 12.60 -0.43 0.08
C TRP A 127 11.74 0.58 -0.68
N LEU A 128 12.31 1.19 -1.72
CA LEU A 128 11.61 2.10 -2.62
C LEU A 128 11.62 1.54 -4.05
N PRO A 129 10.51 1.66 -4.80
CA PRO A 129 10.48 1.30 -6.20
C PRO A 129 11.39 2.22 -7.03
N LYS A 130 11.95 1.67 -8.11
CA LYS A 130 12.83 2.42 -9.01
C LYS A 130 12.04 3.49 -9.76
N ASN A 131 12.21 4.73 -9.37
CA ASN A 131 11.62 5.89 -10.03
C ASN A 131 12.54 6.40 -11.14
N ARG A 132 12.45 5.82 -12.34
CA ARG A 132 13.46 6.05 -13.39
C ARG A 132 13.49 7.48 -13.92
N ASN A 133 12.42 8.28 -13.77
CA ASN A 133 12.30 9.61 -14.36
C ASN A 133 11.49 10.61 -13.51
N GLY A 134 11.39 10.42 -12.19
CA GLY A 134 10.56 11.30 -11.35
C GLY A 134 9.05 11.18 -11.65
N GLN A 135 8.61 10.04 -12.17
CA GLN A 135 7.23 9.80 -12.63
C GLN A 135 6.21 9.83 -11.50
N TYR A 136 6.63 9.47 -10.29
CA TYR A 136 5.78 9.44 -9.11
C TYR A 136 6.58 9.86 -7.89
N ASP A 137 5.90 10.24 -6.84
CA ASP A 137 6.50 10.38 -5.52
C ASP A 137 6.51 9.03 -4.79
N ALA A 138 7.63 8.65 -4.18
CA ALA A 138 7.74 7.36 -3.47
C ALA A 138 7.92 7.56 -1.96
N ILE A 139 7.23 6.73 -1.17
CA ILE A 139 7.34 6.60 0.27
C ILE A 139 7.56 5.11 0.59
N SER A 140 8.46 4.83 1.53
CA SER A 140 8.59 3.51 2.14
C SER A 140 8.24 3.58 3.61
N ALA A 141 7.70 2.48 4.13
CA ALA A 141 7.40 2.31 5.55
C ALA A 141 7.48 0.84 5.95
N ALA A 142 7.84 0.58 7.19
CA ALA A 142 7.55 -0.70 7.81
C ALA A 142 6.06 -0.68 8.19
N SER A 143 5.37 -1.83 8.15
CA SER A 143 3.95 -1.92 8.53
C SER A 143 3.76 -1.92 10.05
N GLU A 144 4.36 -0.95 10.72
CA GLU A 144 4.36 -0.79 12.17
C GLU A 144 3.27 0.20 12.58
N MET A 145 2.36 -0.23 13.47
CA MET A 145 1.22 0.61 13.87
C MET A 145 1.64 1.93 14.52
N ALA A 146 2.81 1.97 15.18
CA ALA A 146 3.37 3.19 15.76
C ALA A 146 3.78 4.24 14.71
N ASP A 147 3.97 3.84 13.45
CA ASP A 147 4.37 4.72 12.35
C ASP A 147 3.19 5.21 11.49
N VAL A 148 1.93 4.86 11.83
CA VAL A 148 0.74 5.24 11.06
C VAL A 148 0.65 6.75 10.86
N GLU A 149 0.67 7.53 11.94
CA GLU A 149 0.55 9.00 11.88
C GLU A 149 1.68 9.63 11.05
N LYS A 150 2.91 9.20 11.29
CA LYS A 150 4.09 9.65 10.56
C LYS A 150 4.01 9.32 9.07
N THR A 151 3.48 8.15 8.72
CA THR A 151 3.34 7.70 7.33
C THR A 151 2.21 8.45 6.64
N ALA A 152 1.07 8.61 7.31
CA ALA A 152 -0.06 9.39 6.81
C ALA A 152 0.34 10.85 6.57
N ALA A 153 1.07 11.48 7.50
CA ALA A 153 1.57 12.85 7.34
C ALA A 153 2.44 13.03 6.09
N LYS A 154 3.31 12.05 5.76
CA LYS A 154 4.10 12.08 4.53
C LYS A 154 3.22 11.99 3.27
N ILE A 155 2.16 11.18 3.30
CA ILE A 155 1.22 11.07 2.19
C ILE A 155 0.46 12.39 2.02
N ILE A 156 -0.11 12.93 3.11
CA ILE A 156 -0.84 14.21 3.13
C ILE A 156 0.04 15.33 2.56
N GLN A 157 1.28 15.48 3.05
CA GLN A 157 2.20 16.49 2.54
C GLN A 157 2.39 16.39 1.02
N LYS A 158 2.48 15.18 0.48
CA LYS A 158 2.62 14.99 -0.97
C LYS A 158 1.33 15.28 -1.71
N ILE A 159 0.17 14.87 -1.18
CA ILE A 159 -1.15 15.19 -1.73
C ILE A 159 -1.32 16.70 -1.82
N ASP A 160 -1.03 17.43 -0.75
CA ASP A 160 -1.20 18.89 -0.67
C ASP A 160 -0.35 19.64 -1.70
N VAL A 161 0.78 19.08 -2.12
CA VAL A 161 1.60 19.64 -3.22
C VAL A 161 0.95 19.39 -4.60
N LYS A 162 0.13 18.34 -4.76
CA LYS A 162 -0.54 18.01 -6.03
C LYS A 162 -1.87 18.75 -6.18
N ILE A 163 -2.59 18.96 -5.08
CA ILE A 163 -3.89 19.64 -5.09
C ILE A 163 -3.67 21.15 -5.21
N LYS A 164 -4.38 21.78 -6.14
CA LYS A 164 -4.34 23.23 -6.39
C LYS A 164 -5.65 23.90 -6.02
#